data_AF-A0A9D8XAQ9-F1
#
_entry.id   AF-A0A9D8XAQ9-F1
#
_cell.length_a   1.000
_cell.length_b   1.000
_cell.length_c   1.000
_cell.angle_alpha   90.00
_cell.angle_beta   90.00
_cell.angle_gamma   90.00
#
_symmetry.space_group_name_H-M   'P 1'
#
loop_
_entity.id
_entity.type
_entity.pdbx_description
1 polymer ?
#
loop_
_entity_poly.entity_id
_entity_poly.type
_entity_poly.pdbx_seq_one_letter_code
_entity_poly.pdbx_strand_id
1 'polypeptide(L)'
;MPFIILTAIISIGVAIFAIQNAMSVPVNFFIWHGDASLVLVILGSFLAGILVATLYLLMVKARHFLVTKKLEDEIYNLKRDKKTLEERVNMLMHTQMMHDKAAQHANEKVTAEKTETTAG
;
A
#
# COMPACT_ATOMS: atom_id res chain seq x y z
N MET A 1 4.57 51.99 -32.50
CA MET A 1 6.03 51.93 -32.77
C MET A 1 6.86 51.17 -31.74
N PRO A 2 6.65 51.24 -30.41
CA PRO A 2 7.53 50.54 -29.45
C PRO A 2 7.40 49.01 -29.48
N PHE A 3 6.24 48.48 -29.90
CA PHE A 3 5.97 47.04 -29.98
C PHE A 3 6.85 46.31 -31.00
N ILE A 4 7.17 46.96 -32.13
CA ILE A 4 8.03 46.38 -33.17
C ILE A 4 9.48 46.30 -32.68
N ILE A 5 9.93 47.31 -31.95
CA ILE A 5 11.27 47.35 -31.38
C ILE A 5 11.41 46.25 -30.30
N LEU A 6 10.40 46.12 -29.43
CA LEU A 6 10.37 45.09 -28.39
C LEU A 6 10.39 43.67 -28.97
N THR A 7 9.56 43.42 -29.99
CA THR A 7 9.51 42.12 -30.68
C THR A 7 10.78 41.82 -31.47
N ALA A 8 11.42 42.83 -32.07
CA ALA A 8 12.72 42.68 -32.72
C ALA A 8 13.82 42.29 -31.72
N ILE A 9 13.86 42.92 -30.55
CA ILE A 9 14.82 42.58 -29.48
C ILE A 9 14.61 41.14 -29.00
N ILE A 10 13.36 40.73 -28.77
CA ILE A 10 13.03 39.35 -28.38
C ILE A 10 13.43 38.36 -29.49
N SER A 11 13.14 38.69 -30.76
CA SER A 11 13.50 37.85 -31.92
C SER A 11 15.01 37.66 -32.04
N ILE A 12 15.81 38.70 -31.79
CA ILE A 12 17.27 38.61 -31.76
C ILE A 12 17.72 37.69 -30.62
N GLY A 13 17.10 37.81 -29.44
CA GLY A 13 17.36 36.91 -28.30
C GLY A 13 17.09 35.44 -28.62
N VAL A 14 15.97 35.14 -29.29
CA VAL A 14 15.62 33.77 -29.74
C VAL A 14 16.62 33.27 -30.79
N ALA A 15 17.05 34.13 -31.73
CA ALA A 15 18.03 33.76 -32.74
C ALA A 15 19.41 33.44 -32.12
N ILE A 16 19.86 34.23 -31.14
CA ILE A 16 21.10 33.97 -30.41
C ILE A 16 21.00 32.68 -29.60
N PHE A 17 19.86 32.43 -28.93
CA PHE A 17 19.59 31.18 -28.25
C PHE A 17 19.69 29.99 -29.21
N ALA A 18 19.11 30.09 -30.40
CA ALA A 18 19.20 29.05 -31.43
C ALA A 18 20.64 28.83 -31.93
N ILE A 19 21.42 29.89 -32.17
CA ILE A 19 22.81 29.78 -32.61
C ILE A 19 23.70 29.14 -31.54
N GLN A 20 23.54 29.55 -30.27
CA GLN A 20 24.25 28.92 -29.16
C GLN A 20 23.78 27.48 -28.95
N ASN A 21 22.51 27.21 -29.23
CA ASN A 21 21.96 25.86 -29.18
C ASN A 21 22.39 24.96 -30.35
N ALA A 22 22.80 25.54 -31.47
CA ALA A 22 23.40 24.84 -32.60
C ALA A 22 24.89 24.51 -32.39
N MET A 23 25.52 25.04 -31.33
CA MET A 23 26.85 24.59 -30.93
C MET A 23 26.76 23.13 -30.48
N SER A 24 27.28 22.25 -31.34
CA SER A 24 27.33 20.82 -31.09
C SER A 24 28.31 20.56 -29.96
N VAL A 25 27.82 19.96 -28.88
CA VAL A 25 28.65 19.52 -27.77
C VAL A 25 29.00 18.06 -28.03
N PRO A 26 30.29 17.67 -27.96
CA PRO A 26 30.66 16.27 -28.09
C PRO A 26 30.11 15.50 -26.90
N VAL A 27 29.28 14.50 -27.17
CA VAL A 27 28.67 13.65 -26.15
C VAL A 27 29.31 12.27 -26.20
N ASN A 28 30.03 11.93 -25.14
CA ASN A 28 30.58 10.59 -24.96
C ASN A 28 29.71 9.77 -24.00
N PHE A 29 28.83 8.96 -24.57
CA PHE A 29 28.03 7.99 -23.83
C PHE A 29 28.69 6.61 -23.87
N PHE A 30 29.52 6.33 -22.87
CA PHE A 30 30.13 5.02 -22.59
C PHE A 30 31.01 4.47 -23.72
N ILE A 31 30.43 3.97 -24.82
CA ILE A 31 31.12 3.48 -26.02
C ILE A 31 30.77 4.35 -27.26
N TRP A 32 29.68 5.12 -27.18
CA TRP A 32 29.17 5.92 -28.29
C TRP A 32 29.71 7.35 -28.20
N HIS A 33 30.31 7.79 -29.30
CA HIS A 33 30.84 9.14 -29.47
C HIS A 33 30.00 9.81 -30.56
N GLY A 34 29.30 10.89 -30.21
CA GLY A 34 28.41 11.59 -31.13
C GLY A 34 28.32 13.07 -30.84
N ASP A 35 28.17 13.85 -31.90
CA ASP A 35 28.00 15.30 -31.84
C ASP A 35 26.51 15.61 -31.73
N ALA A 36 26.07 16.13 -30.58
CA ALA A 36 24.67 16.49 -30.34
C ALA A 36 24.54 17.90 -29.77
N SER A 37 23.42 18.57 -30.11
CA SER A 37 23.07 19.83 -29.48
C SER A 37 22.78 19.64 -28.00
N LEU A 38 23.26 20.57 -27.16
CA LEU A 38 23.02 20.58 -25.72
C LEU A 38 21.53 20.45 -25.35
N VAL A 39 20.64 21.10 -26.10
CA VAL A 39 19.19 20.99 -25.83
C VAL A 39 18.66 19.61 -26.16
N LEU A 40 19.17 18.96 -27.20
CA LEU A 40 18.77 17.60 -27.55
C LEU A 40 19.17 16.61 -26.45
N VAL A 41 20.32 16.81 -25.82
CA VAL A 41 20.80 16.03 -24.66
C VAL A 41 19.92 16.26 -23.43
N ILE A 42 19.56 17.52 -23.14
CA ILE A 42 18.70 17.86 -22.01
C ILE A 42 17.28 17.32 -22.22
N LEU A 43 16.68 17.55 -23.39
CA LEU A 43 15.36 17.00 -23.71
C LEU A 43 15.36 15.47 -23.71
N GLY A 44 16.40 14.85 -24.30
CA GLY A 44 16.53 13.40 -24.37
C GLY A 44 16.66 12.77 -22.98
N SER A 45 17.51 13.33 -22.12
CA SER A 45 17.66 12.85 -20.74
C SER A 45 16.42 13.08 -19.89
N PHE A 46 15.72 14.20 -20.08
CA PHE A 46 14.45 14.47 -19.42
C PHE A 46 13.35 13.49 -19.84
N LEU A 47 13.19 13.25 -21.14
CA LEU A 47 12.25 12.26 -21.66
C LEU A 47 12.58 10.85 -21.16
N ALA A 48 13.85 10.46 -21.20
CA ALA A 48 14.31 9.19 -20.66
C ALA A 48 14.02 9.08 -19.16
N GLY A 49 14.24 10.16 -18.40
CA GLY A 49 13.91 10.24 -16.98
C GLY A 49 12.41 10.04 -16.71
N ILE A 50 11.53 10.68 -17.50
CA ILE A 50 10.08 10.49 -17.40
C ILE A 50 9.70 9.03 -17.73
N LEU A 51 10.28 8.45 -18.78
CA LEU A 51 10.04 7.04 -19.12
C LEU A 51 10.43 6.12 -17.97
N VAL A 52 11.63 6.27 -17.41
CA VAL A 52 12.07 5.44 -16.27
C VAL A 52 11.18 5.66 -15.05
N ALA A 53 10.82 6.90 -14.73
CA ALA A 53 9.95 7.22 -13.59
C ALA A 53 8.54 6.61 -13.75
N THR A 54 7.97 6.67 -14.96
CA THR A 54 6.66 6.08 -15.25
C THR A 54 6.69 4.56 -15.16
N LEU A 55 7.72 3.89 -15.68
CA LEU A 55 7.92 2.46 -15.52
C LEU A 55 8.09 2.05 -14.05
N TYR A 56 8.91 2.81 -13.30
CA TYR A 56 9.12 2.57 -11.87
C TYR A 56 7.81 2.70 -11.08
N LEU A 57 7.05 3.77 -11.31
CA LEU A 57 5.77 3.98 -10.65
C LEU A 57 4.76 2.87 -10.99
N LEU A 58 4.73 2.42 -12.24
CA LEU A 58 3.87 1.32 -12.66
C LEU A 58 4.24 0.00 -11.96
N MET A 59 5.53 -0.30 -11.86
CA MET A 59 6.04 -1.48 -11.16
C MET A 59 5.70 -1.45 -9.66
N VAL A 60 5.87 -0.29 -9.01
CA VAL A 60 5.50 -0.07 -7.61
C VAL A 60 4.00 -0.25 -7.40
N LYS A 61 3.16 0.34 -8.27
CA LYS A 61 1.70 0.21 -8.19
C LYS A 61 1.24 -1.24 -8.35
N ALA A 62 1.84 -1.99 -9.29
CA ALA A 62 1.54 -3.40 -9.49
C ALA A 62 1.89 -4.23 -8.24
N ARG A 63 3.04 -3.95 -7.61
CA ARG A 63 3.45 -4.63 -6.38
C ARG A 63 2.51 -4.30 -5.21
N HIS A 64 2.13 -3.04 -5.04
CA HIS A 64 1.17 -2.64 -4.00
C HIS A 64 -0.18 -3.29 -4.19
N PHE A 65 -0.68 -3.40 -5.42
CA PHE A 65 -1.97 -4.04 -5.69
C PHE A 65 -2.02 -5.50 -5.21
N LEU A 66 -0.95 -6.27 -5.42
CA LEU A 66 -0.84 -7.65 -4.93
C LEU A 66 -0.73 -7.73 -3.40
N VAL A 67 -0.03 -6.78 -2.79
CA VAL A 67 0.12 -6.71 -1.32
C VAL A 67 -1.20 -6.34 -0.65
N THR A 68 -1.94 -5.37 -1.18
CA THR A 68 -3.23 -4.94 -0.63
C THR A 68 -4.23 -6.09 -0.59
N LYS A 69 -4.29 -6.92 -1.64
CA LYS A 69 -5.14 -8.11 -1.65
C LYS A 69 -4.77 -9.13 -0.57
N LYS A 70 -3.49 -9.39 -0.37
CA LYS A 70 -3.03 -10.30 0.70
C LYS A 70 -3.40 -9.79 2.08
N LEU A 71 -3.27 -8.48 2.32
CA LEU A 71 -3.64 -7.86 3.58
C LEU A 71 -5.16 -7.94 3.83
N GLU A 72 -5.98 -7.81 2.78
CA GLU A 72 -7.43 -7.91 2.88
C GLU A 72 -7.87 -9.34 3.22
N ASP A 73 -7.25 -10.35 2.58
CA ASP A 73 -7.47 -11.77 2.90
C ASP A 73 -7.02 -12.09 4.34
N GLU A 74 -5.91 -11.51 4.80
CA GLU A 74 -5.40 -11.70 6.16
C GLU A 74 -6.35 -11.10 7.20
N ILE A 75 -6.88 -9.89 6.95
CA ILE A 75 -7.90 -9.28 7.81
C ILE A 75 -9.17 -10.15 7.85
N TYR A 76 -9.61 -10.70 6.71
CA TYR A 76 -10.78 -11.55 6.65
C TYR A 76 -10.60 -12.83 7.48
N ASN A 77 -9.45 -13.50 7.35
CA ASN A 77 -9.13 -14.71 8.11
C ASN A 77 -9.03 -14.42 9.61
N LEU A 78 -8.33 -13.36 10.01
CA LEU A 78 -8.21 -12.96 11.41
C LEU A 78 -9.58 -12.66 12.04
N LYS A 79 -10.48 -12.02 11.29
CA LYS A 79 -11.84 -11.70 11.77
C LYS A 79 -12.68 -12.96 11.93
N ARG A 80 -12.53 -13.93 11.04
CA ARG A 80 -13.18 -15.25 11.13
C ARG A 80 -12.68 -16.02 12.35
N ASP A 81 -11.37 -16.07 12.55
CA ASP A 81 -10.76 -16.79 13.66
C ASP A 81 -11.18 -16.20 15.01
N LYS A 82 -11.24 -14.87 15.13
CA LYS A 82 -11.79 -14.22 16.33
C LYS A 82 -13.22 -14.66 16.63
N LYS A 83 -14.08 -14.66 15.62
CA LYS A 83 -15.49 -15.06 15.80
C LYS A 83 -15.59 -16.52 16.25
N THR A 84 -14.83 -17.42 15.62
CA THR A 84 -14.80 -18.84 16.03
C THR A 84 -14.25 -19.01 17.44
N LEU A 85 -13.25 -18.22 17.83
CA LEU A 85 -12.69 -18.27 19.18
C LEU A 85 -13.68 -17.76 20.22
N GLU A 86 -14.39 -16.66 19.94
CA GLU A 86 -15.48 -16.15 20.79
C GLU A 86 -16.62 -17.16 20.94
N GLU A 87 -17.03 -17.83 19.86
CA GLU A 87 -18.04 -18.89 19.89
C GLU A 87 -17.59 -20.08 20.75
N ARG A 88 -16.32 -20.50 20.65
CA ARG A 88 -15.77 -21.57 21.50
C ARG A 88 -15.72 -21.16 22.97
N VAL A 89 -15.32 -19.93 23.28
CA VAL A 89 -15.31 -19.41 24.65
C VAL A 89 -16.72 -19.40 25.24
N ASN A 90 -17.71 -18.93 24.48
CA ASN A 90 -19.10 -18.93 24.93
C ASN A 90 -19.66 -20.34 25.12
N MET A 91 -19.35 -21.29 24.24
CA MET A 91 -19.77 -22.68 24.40
C MET A 91 -19.13 -23.33 25.64
N LEU A 92 -17.86 -23.05 25.91
CA LEU A 92 -17.19 -23.56 27.10
C LEU A 92 -17.76 -22.96 28.38
N MET A 93 -18.01 -21.64 28.42
CA MET A 93 -18.70 -20.99 29.53
C MET A 93 -20.10 -21.57 29.75
N HIS A 94 -20.87 -21.77 28.68
CA HIS A 94 -22.19 -22.37 28.77
C HIS A 94 -22.11 -23.80 29.33
N THR A 95 -21.16 -24.60 28.84
CA THR A 95 -20.94 -25.97 29.31
C THR A 95 -20.52 -26.01 30.78
N GLN A 96 -19.68 -25.08 31.24
CA GLN A 96 -19.30 -24.97 32.65
C GLN A 96 -20.48 -24.55 33.53
N MET A 97 -21.27 -23.56 33.12
CA MET A 97 -22.48 -23.17 33.86
C MET A 97 -23.49 -24.30 33.99
N MET A 98 -23.63 -25.14 32.96
CA MET A 98 -24.52 -26.30 33.02
C MET A 98 -23.98 -27.38 33.97
N HIS A 99 -22.67 -27.63 34.00
CA HIS A 99 -22.05 -28.54 34.97
C HIS A 99 -22.13 -28.00 36.40
N ASP A 100 -21.93 -26.70 36.62
CA ASP A 100 -22.05 -26.07 37.94
C ASP A 100 -23.49 -26.13 38.45
N LYS A 101 -24.47 -25.84 37.59
CA LYS A 101 -25.90 -26.01 37.93
C LYS A 101 -26.23 -27.47 38.21
N ALA A 102 -25.74 -28.41 37.40
CA ALA A 102 -25.95 -29.84 37.63
C ALA A 102 -25.30 -30.31 38.96
N ALA A 103 -24.12 -29.80 39.30
CA ALA A 103 -23.44 -30.08 40.56
C ALA A 103 -24.19 -29.47 41.75
N GLN A 104 -24.75 -28.26 41.60
CA GLN A 104 -25.60 -27.63 42.61
C GLN A 104 -26.89 -28.43 42.81
N HIS A 105 -27.57 -28.83 41.74
CA HIS A 105 -28.78 -29.65 41.83
C HIS A 105 -28.50 -31.06 42.38
N ALA A 106 -27.35 -31.66 42.09
CA ALA A 106 -26.94 -32.92 42.69
C ALA A 106 -26.66 -32.76 44.19
N ASN A 107 -25.99 -31.69 44.60
CA ASN A 107 -25.74 -31.40 46.01
C ASN A 107 -27.02 -31.06 46.79
N GLU A 108 -27.97 -30.37 46.16
CA GLU A 108 -29.29 -30.04 46.73
C GLU A 108 -30.15 -31.30 46.92
N LYS A 109 -30.12 -32.25 45.96
CA LYS A 109 -30.78 -33.56 46.08
C LYS A 109 -30.17 -34.44 47.17
N VAL A 110 -28.84 -34.50 47.24
CA VAL A 110 -28.12 -35.26 48.30
C VAL A 110 -28.38 -34.65 49.69
N THR A 111 -28.52 -33.33 49.78
CA THR A 111 -28.87 -32.66 51.04
C THR A 111 -30.32 -32.95 51.45
N ALA A 112 -31.27 -32.95 50.51
CA ALA A 112 -32.68 -33.28 50.76
C ALA A 112 -32.90 -34.74 51.20
N GLU A 113 -32.20 -35.69 50.57
CA GLU A 113 -32.28 -37.13 50.90
C GLU A 113 -31.67 -37.45 52.28
N LYS A 114 -30.65 -36.68 52.70
CA LYS A 114 -30.03 -36.80 54.03
C LYS A 114 -30.92 -36.24 55.15
N THR A 115 -31.76 -35.24 54.87
CA THR A 115 -32.78 -34.74 55.81
C THR A 115 -33.94 -35.69 56.00
N GLU A 116 -34.35 -36.46 54.98
CA GLU A 116 -35.44 -37.45 55.12
C GLU A 116 -34.99 -38.73 55.85
N THR A 117 -33.73 -39.13 55.75
CA THR A 117 -33.20 -40.34 56.40
C THR A 117 -32.91 -40.17 57.91
N THR A 118 -32.83 -38.93 58.42
CA THR A 118 -32.53 -38.67 59.84
C THR A 118 -33.79 -38.42 60.70
N ALA A 119 -34.99 -38.44 60.09
CA ALA A 119 -36.26 -38.20 60.77
C ALA A 119 -37.16 -39.45 60.90
N GLY A 120 -36.64 -40.64 60.57
CA GLY A 120 -37.31 -41.94 60.70
C GLY A 120 -36.86 -42.73 61.92
#